data_AF-A0A7J2SNU7-F1
#
_entry.id   AF-A0A7J2SNU7-F1
#
_cell.length_a   1.000
_cell.length_b   1.000
_cell.length_c   1.000
_cell.angle_alpha   90.00
_cell.angle_beta   90.00
_cell.angle_gamma   90.00
#
_symmetry.space_group_name_H-M   'P 1'
#
loop_
_entity.id
_entity.type
_entity.pdbx_description
1 polymer ?
#
loop_
_entity_poly.entity_id
_entity_poly.type
_entity_poly.pdbx_seq_one_letter_code
_entity_poly.pdbx_strand_id
1 'polypeptide(L)'
;MVVRAEMKYIVVTATVVAVVCILVAVNIGHLFYQNKVNHSTYVSKKDIVKYAYQILDQYVAGSALTDEKQESKTSFLVDYEKLVITIYLDGKVKGCGVKTAEENVFLDVKEAVIDAVSNSGSSDSLTKQELSESVMVFSFLFNKQLLDSTEDWQDFIEVIEPGVHAVEVDCDSKSACFTELYPIANNCFIGEMLTDLCLEAGLNATCYSEGNACLYKYDTISFLGNSRGDVIDLYRGNPLLSVDEITQDLIKERIKMGGDWYLSNTNDSSFLEYKYFPSKNLYESTYDTEASHVRRLASCWTLMNLTGFLRNVQYQELAEDILTYYLSSYKVDSDEGFSYLEINGQGNIAYSAFVILTLCEDKSYPERDDLIERFAKGIVHQQNDDGAYRTYFGYSTVYSTIDYYPGEAMLALIRAYQELGNQDYLESAKKAVNFYREYWRYNKNTAFVPWHTQAWSLLYQETGNKDYAFFVFEMNDWLIKHHQILGDAEFPDQLGGFTRDDPRIATATFLEGLNDAYRLTILLGDRERETKYLESIRLGARFLLQLQFTPDNIFYLENVSRVLGGFRLSLTQNVLRIDYN
;
A
#
# COMPACT_ATOMS: atom_id res chain seq x y z
N MET A 1 -31.31 -26.37 33.50
CA MET A 1 -31.47 -25.34 32.45
C MET A 1 -30.90 -23.98 32.86
N VAL A 2 -30.92 -23.61 34.15
CA VAL A 2 -30.38 -22.33 34.66
C VAL A 2 -28.83 -22.26 34.62
N VAL A 3 -28.12 -23.37 34.85
CA VAL A 3 -26.64 -23.42 34.86
C VAL A 3 -25.99 -23.18 33.48
N ARG A 4 -26.69 -23.47 32.37
CA ARG A 4 -26.18 -23.22 31.01
C ARG A 4 -26.30 -21.75 30.57
N ALA A 5 -27.18 -20.97 31.20
CA ALA A 5 -27.34 -19.55 30.91
C ALA A 5 -26.25 -18.71 31.63
N GLU A 6 -25.91 -19.08 32.87
CA GLU A 6 -24.84 -18.42 33.63
C GLU A 6 -23.45 -18.67 33.03
N MET A 7 -23.15 -19.88 32.54
CA MET A 7 -21.88 -20.14 31.84
C MET A 7 -21.74 -19.34 30.53
N LYS A 8 -22.82 -19.13 29.77
CA LYS A 8 -22.77 -18.29 28.56
C LYS A 8 -22.52 -16.83 28.90
N TYR A 9 -23.11 -16.32 29.98
CA TYR A 9 -22.84 -14.96 30.45
C TYR A 9 -21.39 -14.80 30.93
N ILE A 10 -20.84 -15.77 31.66
CA ILE A 10 -19.45 -15.69 32.15
C ILE A 10 -18.45 -15.74 30.99
N VAL A 11 -18.67 -16.59 29.98
CA VAL A 11 -17.79 -16.69 28.81
C VAL A 11 -17.88 -15.42 27.95
N VAL A 12 -19.07 -14.88 27.69
CA VAL A 12 -19.23 -13.62 26.94
C VAL A 12 -18.61 -12.46 27.71
N THR A 13 -18.77 -12.40 29.03
CA THR A 13 -18.16 -11.33 29.85
C THR A 13 -16.63 -11.46 29.86
N ALA A 14 -16.09 -12.67 29.94
CA ALA A 14 -14.64 -12.90 29.90
C ALA A 14 -14.02 -12.55 28.54
N THR A 15 -14.70 -12.87 27.43
CA THR A 15 -14.24 -12.51 26.09
C THR A 15 -14.34 -11.01 25.83
N VAL A 16 -15.41 -10.35 26.29
CA VAL A 16 -15.53 -8.88 26.21
C VAL A 16 -14.47 -8.19 27.08
N VAL A 17 -14.21 -8.70 28.29
CA VAL A 17 -13.14 -8.16 29.14
C VAL A 17 -11.76 -8.42 28.53
N ALA A 18 -11.51 -9.57 27.89
CA ALA A 18 -10.25 -9.84 27.22
C ALA A 18 -10.04 -8.96 25.97
N VAL A 19 -11.09 -8.77 25.15
CA VAL A 19 -11.03 -7.87 23.98
C VAL A 19 -10.91 -6.41 24.41
N VAL A 20 -11.60 -6.00 25.48
CA VAL A 20 -11.42 -4.66 26.08
C VAL A 20 -10.02 -4.55 26.67
N CYS A 21 -9.49 -5.55 27.36
CA CYS A 21 -8.12 -5.52 27.91
C CYS A 21 -7.04 -5.56 26.83
N ILE A 22 -7.28 -6.15 25.66
CA ILE A 22 -6.35 -6.16 24.51
C ILE A 22 -6.45 -4.83 23.73
N LEU A 23 -7.66 -4.32 23.47
CA LEU A 23 -7.86 -2.98 22.91
C LEU A 23 -7.33 -1.89 23.85
N VAL A 24 -7.41 -2.12 25.16
CA VAL A 24 -6.81 -1.28 26.18
C VAL A 24 -5.29 -1.52 26.18
N ALA A 25 -4.73 -2.73 26.16
CA ALA A 25 -3.26 -2.94 26.12
C ALA A 25 -2.56 -2.36 24.87
N VAL A 26 -3.17 -2.48 23.67
CA VAL A 26 -2.64 -1.94 22.40
C VAL A 26 -2.78 -0.42 22.36
N ASN A 27 -3.87 0.15 22.90
CA ASN A 27 -3.94 1.59 23.14
C ASN A 27 -3.04 2.04 24.30
N ILE A 28 -2.77 1.22 25.32
CA ILE A 28 -2.02 1.60 26.52
C ILE A 28 -0.55 1.84 26.20
N GLY A 29 0.08 1.11 25.29
CA GLY A 29 1.47 1.41 24.90
C GLY A 29 1.65 2.86 24.45
N HIS A 30 0.69 3.37 23.67
CA HIS A 30 0.73 4.73 23.10
C HIS A 30 -0.04 5.77 23.93
N LEU A 31 -1.14 5.40 24.60
CA LEU A 31 -1.99 6.25 25.46
C LEU A 31 -1.60 6.25 26.94
N PHE A 32 -0.98 5.21 27.54
CA PHE A 32 -0.45 5.36 28.91
C PHE A 32 0.79 6.24 28.94
N TYR A 33 1.53 6.32 27.83
CA TYR A 33 2.57 7.31 27.71
C TYR A 33 2.00 8.74 27.62
N GLN A 34 0.81 8.93 27.02
CA GLN A 34 0.18 10.25 26.95
C GLN A 34 -0.67 10.64 28.18
N ASN A 35 -1.33 9.70 28.88
CA ASN A 35 -2.33 10.02 29.92
C ASN A 35 -1.84 9.94 31.38
N LYS A 36 -0.54 9.76 31.63
CA LYS A 36 0.06 9.85 32.97
C LYS A 36 1.23 10.85 33.07
N VAL A 37 1.35 11.72 32.09
CA VAL A 37 2.44 12.70 32.03
C VAL A 37 1.86 14.08 32.27
N ASN A 38 2.38 14.78 33.28
CA ASN A 38 1.99 16.14 33.58
C ASN A 38 2.49 17.04 32.42
N HIS A 39 1.66 17.29 31.41
CA HIS A 39 2.03 17.99 30.16
C HIS A 39 2.65 19.40 30.36
N SER A 40 2.66 19.93 31.58
CA SER A 40 3.30 21.22 31.90
C SER A 40 4.83 21.18 31.88
N THR A 41 5.48 20.01 31.99
CA THR A 41 6.96 19.90 32.09
C THR A 41 7.68 19.58 30.78
N TYR A 42 6.96 19.22 29.71
CA TYR A 42 7.57 18.81 28.44
C TYR A 42 7.47 19.90 27.38
N VAL A 43 8.47 19.94 26.50
CA VAL A 43 8.48 20.81 25.31
C VAL A 43 7.51 20.25 24.28
N SER A 44 6.71 21.11 23.66
CA SER A 44 5.82 20.69 22.57
C SER A 44 6.59 20.58 21.25
N LYS A 45 6.21 19.63 20.39
CA LYS A 45 6.77 19.52 19.02
C LYS A 45 6.68 20.84 18.25
N LYS A 46 5.59 21.59 18.44
CA LYS A 46 5.38 22.91 17.83
C LYS A 46 6.41 23.95 18.27
N ASP A 47 6.80 23.93 19.55
CA ASP A 47 7.83 24.84 20.06
C ASP A 47 9.21 24.46 19.50
N ILE A 48 9.51 23.16 19.38
CA ILE A 48 10.73 22.64 18.73
C ILE A 48 10.81 23.11 17.28
N VAL A 49 9.75 22.91 16.48
CA VAL A 49 9.73 23.34 15.07
C VAL A 49 9.93 24.84 14.94
N LYS A 50 9.20 25.65 15.70
CA LYS A 50 9.35 27.11 15.66
C LYS A 50 10.77 27.56 15.99
N TYR A 51 11.36 26.95 17.01
CA TYR A 51 12.72 27.26 17.41
C TYR A 51 13.74 26.84 16.33
N ALA A 52 13.60 25.65 15.75
CA ALA A 52 14.46 25.18 14.67
C ALA A 52 14.45 26.13 13.46
N TYR A 53 13.27 26.59 13.04
CA TYR A 53 13.15 27.58 11.95
C TYR A 53 13.68 28.96 12.35
N GLN A 54 13.54 29.39 13.60
CA GLN A 54 14.18 30.63 14.10
C GLN A 54 15.70 30.55 14.00
N ILE A 55 16.31 29.42 14.38
CA ILE A 55 17.76 29.19 14.25
C ILE A 55 18.17 29.21 12.77
N LEU A 56 17.42 28.53 11.92
CA LEU A 56 17.69 28.48 10.49
C LEU A 56 17.60 29.86 9.82
N ASP A 57 16.58 30.66 10.17
CA ASP A 57 16.43 32.04 9.71
C ASP A 57 17.60 32.93 10.15
N GLN A 58 18.04 32.81 11.41
CA GLN A 58 19.19 33.55 11.94
C GLN A 58 20.49 33.18 11.21
N TYR A 59 20.69 31.88 10.95
CA TYR A 59 21.85 31.38 10.21
C TYR A 59 21.89 31.95 8.78
N VAL A 60 20.79 31.85 8.03
CA VAL A 60 20.70 32.39 6.65
C VAL A 60 20.82 33.92 6.62
N ALA A 61 20.36 34.62 7.66
CA ALA A 61 20.52 36.06 7.78
C ALA A 61 21.94 36.51 8.17
N GLY A 62 22.87 35.59 8.46
CA GLY A 62 24.20 35.91 8.99
C GLY A 62 24.16 36.64 10.35
N SER A 63 23.06 36.47 11.10
CA SER A 63 22.84 37.11 12.38
C SER A 63 23.50 36.30 13.51
N ALA A 64 23.85 36.96 14.62
CA ALA A 64 24.32 36.24 15.80
C ALA A 64 23.20 35.30 16.30
N LEU A 65 23.53 34.02 16.48
CA LEU A 65 22.60 33.02 17.01
C LEU A 65 22.28 33.37 18.47
N THR A 66 21.03 33.74 18.75
CA THR A 66 20.62 34.15 20.10
C THR A 66 19.93 33.00 20.82
N ASP A 67 20.41 32.65 22.00
CA ASP A 67 19.72 31.74 22.92
C ASP A 67 18.65 32.52 23.68
N GLU A 68 17.47 32.71 23.08
CA GLU A 68 16.35 33.20 23.87
C GLU A 68 16.07 32.21 24.99
N LYS A 69 15.94 32.72 26.23
CA LYS A 69 15.84 31.96 27.48
C LYS A 69 14.69 30.93 27.46
N GLN A 70 14.98 29.73 26.97
CA GLN A 70 14.14 28.53 27.04
C GLN A 70 14.41 27.73 28.33
N GLU A 71 14.81 28.39 29.43
CA GLU A 71 15.29 27.77 30.67
C GLU A 71 14.21 27.00 31.48
N SER A 72 12.93 27.07 31.09
CA SER A 72 11.82 26.52 31.90
C SER A 72 11.24 25.19 31.42
N LYS A 73 11.59 24.72 30.21
CA LYS A 73 11.18 23.42 29.66
C LYS A 73 12.34 22.83 28.86
N THR A 74 13.00 21.81 29.37
CA THR A 74 14.24 21.27 28.79
C THR A 74 14.13 19.82 28.32
N SER A 75 13.12 19.08 28.76
CA SER A 75 12.96 17.65 28.45
C SER A 75 11.92 17.41 27.34
N PHE A 76 12.25 16.48 26.43
CA PHE A 76 11.32 15.98 25.42
C PHE A 76 10.50 14.80 25.95
N LEU A 77 9.44 14.45 25.24
CA LEU A 77 8.45 13.43 25.62
C LEU A 77 9.10 12.14 26.15
N VAL A 78 10.21 11.72 25.55
CA VAL A 78 11.05 10.58 25.98
C VAL A 78 12.47 11.07 26.26
N ASP A 79 13.17 10.36 27.15
CA ASP A 79 14.63 10.42 27.19
C ASP A 79 15.12 9.77 25.89
N TYR A 80 15.88 10.54 25.10
CA TYR A 80 16.42 10.09 23.82
C TYR A 80 17.93 10.08 23.88
N GLU A 81 18.56 9.31 23.00
CA GLU A 81 20.00 9.15 22.91
C GLU A 81 20.56 10.00 21.76
N LYS A 82 19.78 10.16 20.69
CA LYS A 82 20.15 10.99 19.54
C LYS A 82 18.94 11.73 18.96
N LEU A 83 19.21 12.93 18.46
CA LEU A 83 18.32 13.72 17.63
C LEU A 83 18.93 13.83 16.24
N VAL A 84 18.15 13.47 15.22
CA VAL A 84 18.48 13.70 13.82
C VAL A 84 17.50 14.69 13.24
N ILE A 85 18.01 15.75 12.59
CA ILE A 85 17.20 16.72 11.86
C ILE A 85 17.61 16.68 10.39
N THR A 86 16.66 16.38 9.51
CA THR A 86 16.87 16.37 8.06
C THR A 86 16.04 17.46 7.41
N ILE A 87 16.69 18.34 6.64
CA ILE A 87 16.06 19.42 5.88
C ILE A 87 15.78 18.92 4.46
N TYR A 88 14.51 18.95 4.05
CA TYR A 88 14.08 18.63 2.70
C TYR A 88 13.63 19.88 1.94
N LEU A 89 13.98 19.95 0.66
CA LEU A 89 13.45 20.92 -0.29
C LEU A 89 13.27 20.22 -1.64
N ASP A 90 12.07 20.32 -2.23
CA ASP A 90 11.73 19.69 -3.52
C ASP A 90 12.11 18.21 -3.60
N GLY A 91 11.85 17.47 -2.52
CA GLY A 91 12.15 16.04 -2.44
C GLY A 91 13.62 15.69 -2.21
N LYS A 92 14.50 16.69 -2.09
CA LYS A 92 15.94 16.48 -1.89
C LYS A 92 16.37 16.81 -0.47
N VAL A 93 17.26 15.99 0.07
CA VAL A 93 17.96 16.31 1.32
C VAL A 93 18.91 17.48 1.05
N LYS A 94 18.68 18.59 1.74
CA LYS A 94 19.55 19.78 1.73
C LYS A 94 20.58 19.75 2.86
N GLY A 95 20.28 19.05 3.93
CA GLY A 95 21.16 18.92 5.09
C GLY A 95 20.64 17.89 6.05
N CYS A 96 21.54 17.21 6.74
CA CYS A 96 21.21 16.27 7.81
C CYS A 96 22.17 16.55 8.96
N GLY A 97 21.63 16.83 10.14
CA GLY A 97 22.41 17.10 11.34
C GLY A 97 22.10 16.10 12.43
N VAL A 98 23.11 15.65 13.14
CA VAL A 98 22.98 14.63 14.18
C VAL A 98 23.56 15.15 15.49
N LYS A 99 22.77 15.05 16.56
CA LYS A 99 23.20 15.43 17.91
C LYS A 99 22.95 14.29 18.89
N THR A 100 23.98 13.92 19.65
CA THR A 100 23.81 13.03 20.82
C THR A 100 23.16 13.84 21.93
N ALA A 101 22.15 13.26 22.58
CA ALA A 101 21.32 13.98 23.54
C ALA A 101 22.12 14.56 24.70
N GLU A 102 21.79 15.80 25.06
CA GLU A 102 22.22 16.44 26.30
C GLU A 102 21.00 16.78 27.17
N GLU A 103 21.20 17.46 28.30
CA GLU A 103 20.10 17.76 29.24
C GLU A 103 19.03 18.74 28.68
N ASN A 104 19.25 19.33 27.50
CA ASN A 104 18.39 20.37 26.95
C ASN A 104 18.06 20.17 25.46
N VAL A 105 16.81 19.80 25.18
CA VAL A 105 16.32 19.57 23.81
C VAL A 105 16.47 20.77 22.88
N PHE A 106 16.34 22.01 23.37
CA PHE A 106 16.50 23.18 22.51
C PHE A 106 17.96 23.40 22.11
N LEU A 107 18.90 23.12 23.02
CA LEU A 107 20.32 23.16 22.67
C LEU A 107 20.62 22.09 21.62
N ASP A 108 20.09 20.89 21.80
CA ASP A 108 20.28 19.80 20.85
C ASP A 108 19.70 20.13 19.47
N VAL A 109 18.50 20.72 19.43
CA VAL A 109 17.86 21.18 18.20
C VAL A 109 18.70 22.27 17.52
N LYS A 110 19.20 23.25 18.27
CA LYS A 110 20.05 24.32 17.73
C LYS A 110 21.29 23.72 17.06
N GLU A 111 21.99 22.84 17.76
CA GLU A 111 23.22 22.23 17.25
C GLU A 111 22.94 21.33 16.05
N ALA A 112 21.91 20.49 16.09
CA ALA A 112 21.51 19.65 14.97
C ALA A 112 21.10 20.49 13.73
N VAL A 113 20.38 21.60 13.91
CA VAL A 113 20.06 22.50 12.79
C VAL A 113 21.33 23.13 12.20
N ILE A 114 22.25 23.61 13.04
CA ILE A 114 23.52 24.20 12.59
C ILE A 114 24.37 23.14 11.85
N ASP A 115 24.44 21.93 12.38
CA ASP A 115 25.17 20.82 11.76
C ASP A 115 24.58 20.48 10.38
N ALA A 116 23.25 20.39 10.28
CA ALA A 116 22.54 20.11 9.03
C ALA A 116 22.88 21.12 7.93
N VAL A 117 22.95 22.41 8.25
CA VAL A 117 23.27 23.47 7.27
C VAL A 117 24.76 23.70 7.04
N SER A 118 25.61 23.29 7.99
CA SER A 118 27.07 23.45 7.86
C SER A 118 27.68 22.32 7.03
N ASN A 119 27.10 21.12 7.11
CA ASN A 119 27.55 19.93 6.38
C ASN A 119 26.73 19.64 5.11
N SER A 120 25.90 20.58 4.65
CA SER A 120 25.19 20.44 3.39
C SER A 120 26.20 20.29 2.24
N GLY A 121 26.29 19.09 1.65
CA GLY A 121 27.21 18.81 0.53
C GLY A 121 26.94 19.64 -0.74
N SER A 122 25.87 20.44 -0.77
CA SER A 122 25.59 21.43 -1.82
C SER A 122 26.28 22.75 -1.51
N SER A 123 27.06 23.27 -2.46
CA SER A 123 27.72 24.59 -2.41
C SER A 123 26.77 25.79 -2.31
N ASP A 124 25.46 25.56 -2.35
CA ASP A 124 24.44 26.61 -2.37
C ASP A 124 23.78 26.71 -1.00
N SER A 125 24.06 27.79 -0.28
CA SER A 125 23.35 28.15 0.94
C SER A 125 21.86 28.37 0.67
N LEU A 126 20.98 27.81 1.50
CA LEU A 126 19.52 28.03 1.40
C LEU A 126 19.18 29.52 1.39
N THR A 127 18.41 29.95 0.39
CA THR A 127 17.84 31.30 0.31
C THR A 127 16.61 31.44 1.20
N LYS A 128 16.22 32.68 1.53
CA LYS A 128 14.99 32.94 2.32
C LYS A 128 13.71 32.38 1.69
N GLN A 129 13.66 32.28 0.37
CA GLN A 129 12.51 31.69 -0.33
C GLN A 129 12.50 30.17 -0.13
N GLU A 130 13.63 29.51 -0.39
CA GLU A 130 13.80 28.07 -0.20
C GLU A 130 13.53 27.67 1.26
N LEU A 131 13.90 28.52 2.22
CA LEU A 131 13.55 28.32 3.63
C LEU A 131 12.04 28.20 3.87
N SER A 132 11.25 29.08 3.26
CA SER A 132 9.79 29.05 3.44
C SER A 132 9.13 27.81 2.83
N GLU A 133 9.78 27.23 1.82
CA GLU A 133 9.32 26.06 1.07
C GLU A 133 9.87 24.74 1.65
N SER A 134 10.97 24.81 2.42
CA SER A 134 11.59 23.66 3.06
C SER A 134 10.73 23.08 4.19
N VAL A 135 10.92 21.79 4.43
CA VAL A 135 10.37 21.06 5.58
C VAL A 135 11.49 20.36 6.34
N MET A 136 11.33 20.21 7.65
CA MET A 136 12.27 19.49 8.51
C MET A 136 11.63 18.22 9.04
N VAL A 137 12.34 17.10 8.97
CA VAL A 137 12.00 15.88 9.70
C VAL A 137 12.87 15.82 10.94
N PHE A 138 12.23 15.66 12.09
CA PHE A 138 12.87 15.47 13.38
C PHE A 138 12.68 14.01 13.78
N SER A 139 13.78 13.28 13.96
CA SER A 139 13.77 11.89 14.44
C SER A 139 14.49 11.84 15.79
N PHE A 140 13.74 11.52 16.84
CA PHE A 140 14.27 11.26 18.18
C PHE A 140 14.48 9.76 18.33
N LEU A 141 15.73 9.35 18.52
CA LEU A 141 16.15 7.96 18.64
C LEU A 141 16.30 7.61 20.12
N PHE A 142 15.62 6.55 20.57
CA PHE A 142 15.64 6.14 21.96
C PHE A 142 15.71 4.63 22.14
N ASN A 143 15.91 4.17 23.39
CA ASN A 143 16.05 2.76 23.73
C ASN A 143 17.16 2.07 22.92
N LYS A 144 18.37 2.61 22.96
CA LYS A 144 19.55 2.05 22.27
C LYS A 144 19.74 0.59 22.66
N GLN A 145 19.67 -0.31 21.68
CA GLN A 145 19.88 -1.74 21.86
C GLN A 145 21.05 -2.19 21.00
N LEU A 146 22.04 -2.82 21.63
CA LEU A 146 23.10 -3.54 20.92
C LEU A 146 22.51 -4.79 20.29
N LEU A 147 22.81 -5.01 19.02
CA LEU A 147 22.45 -6.22 18.29
C LEU A 147 23.61 -7.20 18.32
N ASP A 148 23.30 -8.47 18.56
CA ASP A 148 24.30 -9.53 18.48
C ASP A 148 24.79 -9.64 17.04
N SER A 149 26.12 -9.72 16.87
CA SER A 149 26.72 -9.92 15.55
C SER A 149 26.31 -11.28 14.98
N THR A 150 25.88 -11.30 13.73
CA THR A 150 25.50 -12.52 13.00
C THR A 150 26.34 -12.68 11.73
N GLU A 151 26.44 -13.90 11.22
CA GLU A 151 27.14 -14.15 9.94
C GLU A 151 26.30 -13.70 8.74
N ASP A 152 24.97 -13.67 8.86
CA ASP A 152 24.03 -13.31 7.80
C ASP A 152 23.14 -12.13 8.19
N TRP A 153 22.95 -11.19 7.26
CA TRP A 153 22.07 -10.04 7.44
C TRP A 153 20.60 -10.46 7.56
N GLN A 154 20.23 -11.64 7.05
CA GLN A 154 18.86 -12.15 7.13
C GLN A 154 18.39 -12.33 8.57
N ASP A 155 19.31 -12.63 9.49
CA ASP A 155 19.01 -12.75 10.92
C ASP A 155 18.54 -11.41 11.51
N PHE A 156 18.90 -10.28 10.90
CA PHE A 156 18.44 -8.96 11.35
C PHE A 156 16.99 -8.66 10.95
N ILE A 157 16.38 -9.42 10.01
CA ILE A 157 14.97 -9.23 9.61
C ILE A 157 14.03 -9.43 10.80
N GLU A 158 14.38 -10.31 11.74
CA GLU A 158 13.53 -10.60 12.90
C GLU A 158 13.63 -9.53 14.01
N VAL A 159 14.63 -8.64 13.96
CA VAL A 159 14.90 -7.68 15.04
C VAL A 159 14.92 -6.21 14.60
N ILE A 160 15.10 -5.94 13.30
CA ILE A 160 15.06 -4.60 12.70
C ILE A 160 13.83 -4.50 11.80
N GLU A 161 12.90 -3.62 12.16
CA GLU A 161 11.72 -3.32 11.36
C GLU A 161 11.98 -2.06 10.49
N PRO A 162 12.12 -2.19 9.15
CA PRO A 162 12.47 -1.06 8.28
C PRO A 162 11.38 0.01 8.28
N GLY A 163 11.70 1.28 8.53
CA GLY A 163 10.66 2.31 8.67
C GLY A 163 10.24 2.61 10.10
N VAL A 164 10.56 1.72 11.05
CA VAL A 164 10.24 1.88 12.48
C VAL A 164 11.51 2.08 13.29
N HIS A 165 12.50 1.21 13.08
CA HIS A 165 13.77 1.32 13.80
C HIS A 165 14.77 2.16 13.00
N ALA A 166 15.53 2.98 13.74
CA ALA A 166 16.77 3.55 13.24
C ALA A 166 17.93 2.62 13.58
N VAL A 167 19.02 2.69 12.80
CA VAL A 167 20.18 1.82 12.93
C VAL A 167 21.48 2.62 12.96
N GLU A 168 22.42 2.15 13.75
CA GLU A 168 23.75 2.76 13.87
C GLU A 168 24.81 1.69 13.85
N VAL A 169 25.89 1.97 13.13
CA VAL A 169 27.13 1.21 13.28
C VAL A 169 28.19 2.10 13.94
N ASP A 170 28.91 1.52 14.88
CA ASP A 170 30.01 2.19 15.59
C ASP A 170 31.22 1.25 15.65
N CYS A 171 32.38 1.74 15.22
CA CYS A 171 33.64 1.03 15.29
C CYS A 171 34.78 2.01 15.55
N ASP A 172 35.33 1.96 16.76
CA ASP A 172 36.39 2.85 17.25
C ASP A 172 36.03 4.35 17.18
N SER A 173 36.39 5.01 16.08
CA SER A 173 36.16 6.44 15.82
C SER A 173 35.33 6.68 14.55
N LYS A 174 34.74 5.62 14.00
CA LYS A 174 33.94 5.64 12.78
C LYS A 174 32.53 5.21 13.13
N SER A 175 31.56 6.07 12.86
CA SER A 175 30.16 5.77 13.09
C SER A 175 29.29 6.36 12.01
N ALA A 176 28.21 5.67 11.67
CA ALA A 176 27.11 6.23 10.89
C ALA A 176 25.79 5.82 11.52
N CYS A 177 24.76 6.64 11.31
CA CYS A 177 23.42 6.41 11.81
C CYS A 177 22.43 6.71 10.68
N PHE A 178 21.57 5.75 10.37
CA PHE A 178 20.43 5.95 9.49
C PHE A 178 19.14 5.98 10.29
N THR A 179 18.30 6.97 9.99
CA THR A 179 16.96 7.07 10.58
C THR A 179 16.03 6.01 10.00
N GLU A 180 14.89 5.83 10.63
CA GLU A 180 13.84 4.93 10.19
C GLU A 180 13.35 5.23 8.77
N LEU A 181 13.44 6.47 8.29
CA LEU A 181 12.98 6.87 6.96
C LEU A 181 13.91 6.40 5.83
N TYR A 182 15.20 6.14 6.11
CA TYR A 182 16.20 5.79 5.11
C TYR A 182 15.79 4.65 4.16
N PRO A 183 15.36 3.46 4.65
CA PRO A 183 14.97 2.35 3.77
C PRO A 183 13.77 2.68 2.87
N ILE A 184 12.85 3.52 3.35
CA ILE A 184 11.64 3.91 2.61
C ILE A 184 11.97 4.94 1.53
N ALA A 185 12.79 5.95 1.87
CA ALA A 185 13.19 7.00 0.93
C ALA A 185 14.02 6.42 -0.23
N ASN A 186 14.90 5.46 0.07
CA ASN A 186 15.76 4.81 -0.93
C ASN A 186 15.13 3.56 -1.57
N ASN A 187 14.02 3.06 -1.02
CA ASN A 187 13.38 1.80 -1.45
C ASN A 187 14.36 0.63 -1.44
N CYS A 188 15.08 0.45 -0.33
CA CYS A 188 16.08 -0.59 -0.15
C CYS A 188 15.69 -1.58 0.95
N PHE A 189 16.17 -2.82 0.83
CA PHE A 189 15.95 -3.86 1.84
C PHE A 189 17.01 -3.78 2.96
N ILE A 190 16.83 -4.52 4.06
CA ILE A 190 17.74 -4.48 5.23
C ILE A 190 19.19 -4.72 4.84
N GLY A 191 19.49 -5.74 4.02
CA GLY A 191 20.87 -6.02 3.60
C GLY A 191 21.52 -4.86 2.82
N GLU A 192 20.77 -4.19 1.95
CA GLU A 192 21.24 -3.00 1.22
C GLU A 192 21.44 -1.82 2.19
N MET A 193 20.48 -1.56 3.07
CA MET A 193 20.57 -0.51 4.10
C MET A 193 21.79 -0.70 5.01
N LEU A 194 22.05 -1.92 5.50
CA LEU A 194 23.20 -2.20 6.37
C LEU A 194 24.53 -2.06 5.61
N THR A 195 24.54 -2.43 4.33
CA THR A 195 25.71 -2.21 3.45
C THR A 195 26.00 -0.73 3.30
N ASP A 196 24.98 0.06 2.96
CA ASP A 196 25.10 1.51 2.81
C ASP A 196 25.51 2.17 4.13
N LEU A 197 24.98 1.71 5.27
CA LEU A 197 25.33 2.21 6.60
C LEU A 197 26.81 2.00 6.92
N CYS A 198 27.33 0.82 6.63
CA CYS A 198 28.76 0.53 6.80
C CYS A 198 29.63 1.40 5.91
N LEU A 199 29.25 1.58 4.65
CA LEU A 199 30.00 2.42 3.70
C LEU A 199 29.97 3.90 4.12
N GLU A 200 28.83 4.39 4.62
CA GLU A 200 28.69 5.75 5.15
C GLU A 200 29.60 5.98 6.36
N ALA A 201 29.76 4.98 7.23
CA ALA A 201 30.72 5.02 8.34
C ALA A 201 32.19 4.97 7.88
N GLY A 202 32.45 4.77 6.58
CA GLY A 202 33.79 4.55 6.04
C GLY A 202 34.39 3.20 6.44
N LEU A 203 33.53 2.19 6.65
CA LEU A 203 33.89 0.80 6.96
C LEU A 203 33.72 -0.10 5.72
N ASN A 204 34.05 -1.38 5.83
CA ASN A 204 33.76 -2.36 4.79
C ASN A 204 32.24 -2.57 4.66
N ALA A 205 31.72 -2.80 3.46
CA ALA A 205 30.31 -3.08 3.15
C ALA A 205 29.65 -4.15 4.06
N THR A 206 30.43 -5.09 4.59
CA THR A 206 29.99 -6.19 5.47
C THR A 206 30.37 -5.96 6.94
N CYS A 207 30.61 -4.72 7.37
CA CYS A 207 31.10 -4.43 8.72
C CYS A 207 30.17 -4.93 9.84
N TYR A 208 28.88 -5.11 9.54
CA TYR A 208 27.87 -5.66 10.46
C TYR A 208 28.05 -7.16 10.75
N SER A 209 28.75 -7.92 9.90
CA SER A 209 28.95 -9.37 10.05
C SER A 209 30.40 -9.79 10.24
N GLU A 210 31.37 -9.02 9.72
CA GLU A 210 32.78 -9.45 9.62
C GLU A 210 33.74 -8.68 10.56
N GLY A 211 33.24 -7.83 11.47
CA GLY A 211 34.05 -6.81 12.15
C GLY A 211 33.94 -6.71 13.67
N ASN A 212 34.76 -5.81 14.23
CA ASN A 212 34.64 -5.31 15.61
C ASN A 212 33.56 -4.22 15.76
N ALA A 213 32.77 -3.98 14.71
CA ALA A 213 31.77 -2.93 14.70
C ALA A 213 30.57 -3.36 15.54
N CYS A 214 30.09 -2.45 16.38
CA CYS A 214 28.87 -2.62 17.14
C CYS A 214 27.69 -2.09 16.32
N LEU A 215 26.71 -2.95 16.03
CA LEU A 215 25.47 -2.56 15.40
C LEU A 215 24.42 -2.30 16.49
N TYR A 216 23.75 -1.15 16.41
CA TYR A 216 22.69 -0.77 17.32
C TYR A 216 21.40 -0.52 16.57
N LYS A 217 20.28 -0.82 17.22
CA LYS A 217 18.95 -0.33 16.83
C LYS A 217 18.40 0.63 17.87
N TYR A 218 17.50 1.50 17.41
CA TYR A 218 16.76 2.44 18.24
C TYR A 218 15.28 2.41 17.88
N ASP A 219 14.43 2.62 18.87
CA ASP A 219 13.05 3.04 18.67
C ASP A 219 13.04 4.52 18.21
N THR A 220 12.01 4.93 17.47
CA THR A 220 11.94 6.28 16.91
C THR A 220 10.63 7.00 17.23
N ILE A 221 10.74 8.30 17.50
CA ILE A 221 9.62 9.24 17.45
C ILE A 221 9.97 10.28 16.40
N SER A 222 9.17 10.33 15.34
CA SER A 222 9.42 11.22 14.22
C SER A 222 8.24 12.14 13.91
N PHE A 223 8.54 13.35 13.47
CA PHE A 223 7.54 14.30 12.99
C PHE A 223 8.12 15.27 11.96
N LEU A 224 7.25 15.72 11.06
CA LEU A 224 7.53 16.76 10.09
C LEU A 224 7.15 18.13 10.66
N GLY A 225 8.00 19.12 10.45
CA GLY A 225 7.73 20.54 10.74
C GLY A 225 7.92 21.40 9.49
N ASN A 226 7.14 22.47 9.37
CA ASN A 226 7.32 23.47 8.32
C ASN A 226 7.54 24.88 8.88
N SER A 227 7.86 25.83 7.99
CA SER A 227 8.14 27.23 8.33
C SER A 227 6.98 27.97 9.00
N ARG A 228 5.73 27.45 8.90
CA ARG A 228 4.54 28.01 9.58
C ARG A 228 4.39 27.48 11.01
N GLY A 229 5.18 26.49 11.41
CA GLY A 229 5.07 25.79 12.68
C GLY A 229 3.93 24.77 12.71
N ASP A 230 3.48 24.29 11.54
CA ASP A 230 2.62 23.11 11.46
C ASP A 230 3.46 21.86 11.79
N VAL A 231 2.84 20.86 12.41
CA VAL A 231 3.48 19.61 12.83
C VAL A 231 2.63 18.44 12.37
N ILE A 232 3.29 17.44 11.76
CA ILE A 232 2.67 16.18 11.37
C ILE A 232 3.47 15.04 11.99
N ASP A 233 2.83 14.24 12.83
CA ASP A 233 3.47 13.05 13.40
C ASP A 233 3.64 11.99 12.31
N LEU A 234 4.82 11.38 12.27
CA LEU A 234 5.18 10.42 11.24
C LEU A 234 5.40 9.04 11.85
N TYR A 235 4.91 8.03 11.15
CA TYR A 235 5.22 6.63 11.35
C TYR A 235 5.53 6.04 9.97
N ARG A 236 6.73 5.49 9.78
CA ARG A 236 7.24 5.10 8.45
C ARG A 236 7.12 6.21 7.40
N GLY A 237 7.39 7.46 7.78
CA GLY A 237 7.27 8.62 6.90
C GLY A 237 5.84 9.03 6.54
N ASN A 238 4.82 8.52 7.25
CA ASN A 238 3.41 8.79 6.97
C ASN A 238 2.66 9.27 8.21
N PRO A 239 1.66 10.17 8.08
CA PRO A 239 0.68 10.36 9.13
C PRO A 239 -0.09 9.06 9.36
N LEU A 240 -0.27 8.66 10.62
CA LEU A 240 -1.08 7.49 10.96
C LEU A 240 -2.56 7.84 10.83
N LEU A 241 -3.26 7.16 9.91
CA LEU A 241 -4.70 7.26 9.79
C LEU A 241 -5.38 6.34 10.82
N SER A 242 -6.34 6.86 11.58
CA SER A 242 -7.22 6.10 12.46
C SER A 242 -8.46 5.60 11.72
N VAL A 243 -9.13 4.58 12.27
CA VAL A 243 -10.34 3.99 11.67
C VAL A 243 -11.53 4.96 11.67
N ASP A 244 -11.56 5.90 12.63
CA ASP A 244 -12.62 6.89 12.77
C ASP A 244 -12.50 8.04 11.75
N GLU A 245 -11.31 8.25 11.19
CA GLU A 245 -11.06 9.22 10.11
C GLU A 245 -11.52 8.70 8.73
N ILE A 246 -11.82 7.41 8.62
CA ILE A 246 -12.30 6.78 7.38
C ILE A 246 -13.75 7.17 7.13
N THR A 247 -13.92 8.31 6.47
CA THR A 247 -15.22 8.84 6.04
C THR A 247 -15.46 8.58 4.56
N GLN A 248 -16.73 8.66 4.14
CA GLN A 248 -17.10 8.57 2.74
C GLN A 248 -16.46 9.68 1.90
N ASP A 249 -16.36 10.89 2.44
CA ASP A 249 -15.76 12.03 1.76
C ASP A 249 -14.25 11.82 1.55
N LEU A 250 -13.54 11.35 2.59
CA LEU A 250 -12.13 10.99 2.47
C LEU A 250 -11.95 9.90 1.40
N ILE A 251 -12.71 8.81 1.46
CA ILE A 251 -12.61 7.74 0.46
C ILE A 251 -12.84 8.29 -0.96
N LYS A 252 -13.84 9.15 -1.15
CA LYS A 252 -14.13 9.75 -2.47
C LYS A 252 -13.00 10.65 -2.95
N GLU A 253 -12.42 11.45 -2.07
CA GLU A 253 -11.23 12.26 -2.37
C GLU A 253 -10.06 11.38 -2.78
N ARG A 254 -9.78 10.33 -2.03
CA ARG A 254 -8.68 9.38 -2.29
C ARG A 254 -8.85 8.61 -3.59
N ILE A 255 -10.09 8.21 -3.93
CA ILE A 255 -10.43 7.60 -5.23
C ILE A 255 -10.16 8.60 -6.36
N LYS A 256 -10.56 9.88 -6.20
CA LYS A 256 -10.27 10.90 -7.20
C LYS A 256 -8.76 11.08 -7.40
N MET A 257 -7.98 11.12 -6.32
CA MET A 257 -6.52 11.20 -6.40
C MET A 257 -5.92 10.01 -7.16
N GLY A 258 -6.38 8.78 -6.92
CA GLY A 258 -5.96 7.59 -7.67
C GLY A 258 -6.32 7.65 -9.16
N GLY A 259 -7.52 8.15 -9.49
CA GLY A 259 -7.91 8.41 -10.88
C GLY A 259 -7.02 9.46 -11.57
N ASP A 260 -6.71 10.56 -10.88
CA ASP A 260 -5.84 11.62 -11.41
C ASP A 260 -4.39 11.16 -11.56
N TRP A 261 -3.94 10.19 -10.76
CA TRP A 261 -2.64 9.56 -10.89
C TRP A 261 -2.49 8.85 -12.25
N TYR A 262 -3.52 8.15 -12.72
CA TYR A 262 -3.51 7.50 -14.05
C TYR A 262 -3.27 8.52 -15.17
N LEU A 263 -3.99 9.66 -15.14
CA LEU A 263 -3.81 10.74 -16.12
C LEU A 263 -2.41 11.35 -16.09
N SER A 264 -1.79 11.37 -14.91
CA SER A 264 -0.44 11.88 -14.68
C SER A 264 0.66 10.86 -14.96
N ASN A 265 0.32 9.62 -15.32
CA ASN A 265 1.25 8.52 -15.56
C ASN A 265 1.08 7.89 -16.95
N THR A 266 0.75 8.74 -17.92
CA THR A 266 0.81 8.43 -19.35
C THR A 266 2.16 8.83 -19.95
N ASN A 267 2.57 8.11 -21.00
CA ASN A 267 3.70 8.46 -21.86
C ASN A 267 3.25 9.32 -23.06
N ASP A 268 4.20 9.72 -23.91
CA ASP A 268 3.94 10.60 -25.07
C ASP A 268 2.96 10.02 -26.11
N SER A 269 2.69 8.71 -26.05
CA SER A 269 1.70 8.02 -26.89
C SER A 269 0.38 7.76 -26.14
N SER A 270 0.15 8.46 -25.03
CA SER A 270 -1.02 8.31 -24.15
C SER A 270 -1.19 6.91 -23.55
N PHE A 271 -0.14 6.07 -23.53
CA PHE A 271 -0.19 4.79 -22.83
C PHE A 271 0.19 4.94 -21.37
N LEU A 272 -0.47 4.16 -20.51
CA LEU A 272 -0.10 4.02 -19.12
C LEU A 272 1.28 3.38 -18.97
N GLU A 273 2.13 4.04 -18.19
CA GLU A 273 3.43 3.51 -17.81
C GLU A 273 3.28 2.48 -16.70
N TYR A 274 3.79 1.26 -16.93
CA TYR A 274 3.51 0.12 -16.07
C TYR A 274 4.02 0.30 -14.63
N LYS A 275 5.26 0.78 -14.47
CA LYS A 275 5.96 0.81 -13.19
C LYS A 275 6.90 2.00 -13.07
N TYR A 276 6.80 2.70 -11.95
CA TYR A 276 7.61 3.87 -11.61
C TYR A 276 8.33 3.64 -10.28
N PHE A 277 9.59 4.07 -10.21
CA PHE A 277 10.43 4.00 -9.02
C PHE A 277 10.67 5.42 -8.48
N PRO A 278 9.89 5.89 -7.48
CA PRO A 278 10.04 7.24 -6.95
C PRO A 278 11.44 7.53 -6.41
N SER A 279 12.09 6.57 -5.73
CA SER A 279 13.44 6.74 -5.18
C SER A 279 14.53 6.93 -6.23
N LYS A 280 14.26 6.54 -7.49
CA LYS A 280 15.19 6.67 -8.62
C LYS A 280 14.71 7.68 -9.66
N ASN A 281 13.53 8.26 -9.46
CA ASN A 281 12.83 9.12 -10.41
C ASN A 281 12.85 8.58 -11.85
N LEU A 282 12.54 7.29 -12.04
CA LEU A 282 12.54 6.65 -13.35
C LEU A 282 11.42 5.63 -13.51
N TYR A 283 10.97 5.47 -14.75
CA TYR A 283 10.12 4.36 -15.17
C TYR A 283 10.97 3.14 -15.52
N GLU A 284 10.41 1.95 -15.30
CA GLU A 284 11.04 0.70 -15.73
C GLU A 284 11.20 0.68 -17.26
N SER A 285 12.42 0.42 -17.74
CA SER A 285 12.73 0.46 -19.18
C SER A 285 12.15 -0.72 -19.98
N THR A 286 11.70 -1.79 -19.32
CA THR A 286 11.12 -2.98 -19.95
C THR A 286 9.59 -2.90 -19.93
N TYR A 287 9.01 -2.37 -21.00
CA TYR A 287 7.58 -2.07 -21.09
C TYR A 287 6.69 -3.20 -21.62
N ASP A 288 7.29 -4.29 -22.10
CA ASP A 288 6.67 -5.22 -23.04
C ASP A 288 6.66 -6.66 -22.49
N THR A 289 5.98 -6.85 -21.36
CA THR A 289 5.82 -8.15 -20.70
C THR A 289 4.35 -8.54 -20.67
N GLU A 290 4.02 -9.83 -20.65
CA GLU A 290 2.63 -10.29 -20.51
C GLU A 290 1.92 -9.61 -19.31
N ALA A 291 2.63 -9.52 -18.18
CA ALA A 291 2.14 -8.87 -16.98
C ALA A 291 1.80 -7.38 -17.21
N SER A 292 2.63 -6.62 -17.91
CA SER A 292 2.34 -5.20 -18.18
C SER A 292 1.12 -5.02 -19.08
N HIS A 293 0.89 -5.89 -20.06
CA HIS A 293 -0.27 -5.78 -20.95
C HIS A 293 -1.59 -6.13 -20.28
N VAL A 294 -1.64 -7.23 -19.51
CA VAL A 294 -2.88 -7.62 -18.81
C VAL A 294 -3.28 -6.55 -17.81
N ARG A 295 -2.31 -5.93 -17.14
CA ARG A 295 -2.55 -4.83 -16.20
C ARG A 295 -3.02 -3.56 -16.89
N ARG A 296 -2.52 -3.21 -18.07
CA ARG A 296 -3.05 -2.07 -18.85
C ARG A 296 -4.50 -2.29 -19.26
N LEU A 297 -4.85 -3.49 -19.72
CA LEU A 297 -6.24 -3.84 -20.06
C LEU A 297 -7.15 -3.83 -18.83
N ALA A 298 -6.67 -4.32 -17.68
CA ALA A 298 -7.40 -4.24 -16.41
C ALA A 298 -7.65 -2.78 -16.00
N SER A 299 -6.66 -1.90 -16.17
CA SER A 299 -6.81 -0.47 -15.90
C SER A 299 -7.86 0.20 -16.80
N CYS A 300 -8.09 -0.25 -18.04
CA CYS A 300 -9.20 0.25 -18.86
C CYS A 300 -10.55 0.01 -18.17
N TRP A 301 -10.77 -1.19 -17.62
CA TRP A 301 -11.99 -1.50 -16.87
C TRP A 301 -12.11 -0.65 -15.60
N THR A 302 -11.03 -0.49 -14.84
CA THR A 302 -10.99 0.40 -13.66
C THR A 302 -11.34 1.84 -14.04
N LEU A 303 -10.72 2.40 -15.08
CA LEU A 303 -10.96 3.76 -15.56
C LEU A 303 -12.42 3.95 -16.00
N MET A 304 -13.03 2.97 -16.68
CA MET A 304 -14.46 3.05 -17.03
C MET A 304 -15.38 3.03 -15.81
N ASN A 305 -15.07 2.22 -14.78
CA ASN A 305 -15.79 2.28 -13.50
C ASN A 305 -15.64 3.66 -12.84
N LEU A 306 -14.43 4.23 -12.84
CA LEU A 306 -14.15 5.56 -12.32
C LEU A 306 -14.89 6.65 -13.10
N THR A 307 -15.00 6.56 -14.42
CA THR A 307 -15.84 7.46 -15.24
C THR A 307 -17.28 7.44 -14.74
N GLY A 308 -17.85 6.25 -14.55
CA GLY A 308 -19.22 6.11 -14.04
C GLY A 308 -19.41 6.71 -12.65
N PHE A 309 -18.42 6.54 -11.77
CA PHE A 309 -18.47 6.97 -10.37
C PHE A 309 -18.19 8.48 -10.19
N LEU A 310 -17.13 9.00 -10.81
CA LEU A 310 -16.66 10.38 -10.66
C LEU A 310 -17.18 11.32 -11.76
N ARG A 311 -17.76 10.78 -12.83
CA ARG A 311 -18.25 11.55 -13.99
C ARG A 311 -17.16 12.39 -14.67
N ASN A 312 -15.94 11.87 -14.72
CA ASN A 312 -14.83 12.49 -15.43
C ASN A 312 -14.59 11.79 -16.77
N VAL A 313 -14.85 12.51 -17.87
CA VAL A 313 -14.73 11.99 -19.25
C VAL A 313 -13.28 11.67 -19.63
N GLN A 314 -12.28 12.30 -19.01
CA GLN A 314 -10.87 12.06 -19.32
C GLN A 314 -10.44 10.61 -19.01
N TYR A 315 -11.07 9.97 -18.01
CA TYR A 315 -10.80 8.56 -17.72
C TYR A 315 -11.35 7.64 -18.82
N GLN A 316 -12.52 7.97 -19.38
CA GLN A 316 -13.10 7.25 -20.51
C GLN A 316 -12.24 7.42 -21.76
N GLU A 317 -11.86 8.65 -22.10
CA GLU A 317 -10.99 8.94 -23.26
C GLU A 317 -9.68 8.12 -23.18
N LEU A 318 -9.03 8.10 -22.01
CA LEU A 318 -7.82 7.31 -21.80
C LEU A 318 -8.06 5.79 -21.93
N ALA A 319 -9.16 5.28 -21.38
CA ALA A 319 -9.50 3.86 -21.47
C ALA A 319 -9.80 3.44 -22.92
N GLU A 320 -10.53 4.27 -23.67
CA GLU A 320 -10.87 4.05 -25.07
C GLU A 320 -9.63 4.08 -25.98
N ASP A 321 -8.70 5.01 -25.76
CA ASP A 321 -7.45 5.10 -26.52
C ASP A 321 -6.61 3.81 -26.36
N ILE A 322 -6.45 3.34 -25.11
CA ILE A 322 -5.70 2.13 -24.80
C ILE A 322 -6.41 0.89 -25.37
N LEU A 323 -7.73 0.79 -25.21
CA LEU A 323 -8.50 -0.35 -25.72
C LEU A 323 -8.44 -0.41 -27.25
N THR A 324 -8.60 0.73 -27.93
CA THR A 324 -8.52 0.85 -29.39
C THR A 324 -7.16 0.38 -29.91
N TYR A 325 -6.08 0.74 -29.22
CA TYR A 325 -4.73 0.26 -29.57
C TYR A 325 -4.64 -1.27 -29.54
N TYR A 326 -5.08 -1.91 -28.45
CA TYR A 326 -5.03 -3.38 -28.38
C TYR A 326 -5.94 -4.04 -29.41
N LEU A 327 -7.14 -3.48 -29.62
CA LEU A 327 -8.09 -3.97 -30.62
C LEU A 327 -7.68 -3.67 -32.07
N SER A 328 -6.59 -2.95 -32.33
CA SER A 328 -6.11 -2.77 -33.71
C SER A 328 -5.48 -4.04 -34.28
N SER A 329 -5.22 -5.06 -33.47
CA SER A 329 -4.46 -6.25 -33.86
C SER A 329 -4.98 -7.58 -33.30
N TYR A 330 -6.22 -7.63 -32.81
CA TYR A 330 -6.81 -8.88 -32.32
C TYR A 330 -6.89 -9.95 -33.41
N LYS A 331 -6.82 -11.21 -33.00
CA LYS A 331 -6.92 -12.39 -33.87
C LYS A 331 -8.37 -12.80 -34.03
N VAL A 332 -8.70 -13.27 -35.22
CA VAL A 332 -10.00 -13.82 -35.57
C VAL A 332 -9.81 -15.27 -35.96
N ASP A 333 -10.47 -16.18 -35.24
CA ASP A 333 -10.70 -17.53 -35.73
C ASP A 333 -11.99 -17.52 -36.54
N SER A 334 -11.86 -17.52 -37.87
CA SER A 334 -13.03 -17.45 -38.77
C SER A 334 -13.81 -18.77 -38.83
N ASP A 335 -13.15 -19.89 -38.53
CA ASP A 335 -13.77 -21.21 -38.62
C ASP A 335 -14.68 -21.45 -37.41
N GLU A 336 -14.24 -21.00 -36.24
CA GLU A 336 -14.97 -21.13 -34.96
C GLU A 336 -15.72 -19.84 -34.56
N GLY A 337 -15.50 -18.73 -35.27
CA GLY A 337 -16.24 -17.48 -35.12
C GLY A 337 -15.96 -16.70 -33.84
N PHE A 338 -14.75 -16.82 -33.27
CA PHE A 338 -14.34 -16.11 -32.06
C PHE A 338 -13.12 -15.19 -32.27
N SER A 339 -12.88 -14.32 -31.30
CA SER A 339 -11.72 -13.41 -31.27
C SER A 339 -10.93 -13.53 -29.97
N TYR A 340 -9.63 -13.23 -30.04
CA TYR A 340 -8.75 -13.10 -28.89
C TYR A 340 -7.60 -12.13 -29.17
N LEU A 341 -6.98 -11.60 -28.12
CA LEU A 341 -5.74 -10.83 -28.25
C LEU A 341 -4.53 -11.75 -28.18
N GLU A 342 -3.57 -11.56 -29.08
CA GLU A 342 -2.26 -12.20 -29.03
C GLU A 342 -1.19 -11.11 -29.00
N ILE A 343 -0.48 -11.01 -27.88
CA ILE A 343 0.54 -9.99 -27.66
C ILE A 343 1.85 -10.73 -27.38
N ASN A 344 2.91 -10.41 -28.14
CA ASN A 344 4.22 -11.07 -28.05
C ASN A 344 4.16 -12.61 -28.13
N GLY A 345 3.26 -13.12 -28.98
CA GLY A 345 3.07 -14.56 -29.20
C GLY A 345 2.29 -15.28 -28.09
N GLN A 346 1.66 -14.53 -27.18
CA GLN A 346 0.86 -15.07 -26.09
C GLN A 346 -0.56 -14.50 -26.14
N GLY A 347 -1.56 -15.38 -26.28
CA GLY A 347 -2.96 -15.02 -26.09
C GLY A 347 -3.49 -15.63 -24.80
N ASN A 348 -3.57 -14.86 -23.73
CA ASN A 348 -4.17 -15.32 -22.48
C ASN A 348 -5.67 -15.01 -22.43
N ILE A 349 -6.41 -15.78 -21.65
CA ILE A 349 -7.87 -15.63 -21.51
C ILE A 349 -8.26 -14.35 -20.73
N ALA A 350 -7.36 -13.83 -19.90
CA ALA A 350 -7.56 -12.61 -19.12
C ALA A 350 -7.64 -11.37 -20.01
N TYR A 351 -6.91 -11.31 -21.11
CA TYR A 351 -7.04 -10.25 -22.11
C TYR A 351 -8.49 -10.17 -22.63
N SER A 352 -9.06 -11.31 -23.01
CA SER A 352 -10.47 -11.38 -23.41
C SER A 352 -11.41 -10.96 -22.30
N ALA A 353 -11.14 -11.38 -21.05
CA ALA A 353 -11.94 -11.00 -19.89
C ALA A 353 -11.97 -9.48 -19.70
N PHE A 354 -10.82 -8.80 -19.67
CA PHE A 354 -10.75 -7.36 -19.46
C PHE A 354 -11.27 -6.53 -20.64
N VAL A 355 -11.13 -7.02 -21.88
CA VAL A 355 -11.81 -6.42 -23.05
C VAL A 355 -13.32 -6.45 -22.86
N ILE A 356 -13.89 -7.61 -22.53
CA ILE A 356 -15.33 -7.77 -22.31
C ILE A 356 -15.78 -6.88 -21.15
N LEU A 357 -15.08 -6.90 -20.01
CA LEU A 357 -15.46 -6.11 -18.83
C LEU A 357 -15.43 -4.60 -19.11
N THR A 358 -14.41 -4.12 -19.83
CA THR A 358 -14.33 -2.71 -20.25
C THR A 358 -15.49 -2.34 -21.17
N LEU A 359 -15.75 -3.15 -22.20
CA LEU A 359 -16.88 -2.93 -23.13
C LEU A 359 -18.24 -3.04 -22.44
N CYS A 360 -18.37 -3.86 -21.38
CA CYS A 360 -19.59 -3.91 -20.59
C CYS A 360 -19.91 -2.54 -19.96
N GLU A 361 -18.89 -1.80 -19.50
CA GLU A 361 -19.06 -0.45 -18.93
C GLU A 361 -19.17 0.64 -20.00
N ASP A 362 -18.45 0.52 -21.11
CA ASP A 362 -18.48 1.50 -22.21
C ASP A 362 -19.62 1.22 -23.20
N LYS A 363 -20.79 1.82 -22.94
CA LYS A 363 -21.95 1.71 -23.83
C LYS A 363 -21.80 2.48 -25.15
N SER A 364 -20.82 3.38 -25.24
CA SER A 364 -20.58 4.22 -26.43
C SER A 364 -19.59 3.62 -27.42
N TYR A 365 -18.84 2.59 -27.02
CA TYR A 365 -17.79 2.03 -27.85
C TYR A 365 -18.32 1.49 -29.20
N PRO A 366 -17.65 1.75 -30.33
CA PRO A 366 -18.06 1.24 -31.64
C PRO A 366 -18.06 -0.29 -31.70
N GLU A 367 -19.09 -0.89 -32.33
CA GLU A 367 -19.20 -2.35 -32.52
C GLU A 367 -19.12 -3.16 -31.22
N ARG A 368 -19.40 -2.52 -30.08
CA ARG A 368 -19.32 -3.06 -28.72
C ARG A 368 -19.92 -4.46 -28.59
N ASP A 369 -21.17 -4.64 -28.99
CA ASP A 369 -21.89 -5.89 -28.77
C ASP A 369 -21.29 -7.05 -29.60
N ASP A 370 -20.82 -6.79 -30.84
CA ASP A 370 -20.11 -7.78 -31.67
C ASP A 370 -18.77 -8.18 -31.03
N LEU A 371 -18.02 -7.19 -30.53
CA LEU A 371 -16.76 -7.44 -29.83
C LEU A 371 -16.99 -8.27 -28.56
N ILE A 372 -17.96 -7.91 -27.72
CA ILE A 372 -18.32 -8.71 -26.54
C ILE A 372 -18.66 -10.14 -26.95
N GLU A 373 -19.51 -10.33 -27.97
CA GLU A 373 -19.92 -11.65 -28.44
C GLU A 373 -18.72 -12.51 -28.87
N ARG A 374 -17.83 -11.95 -29.70
CA ARG A 374 -16.69 -12.68 -30.28
C ARG A 374 -15.62 -13.02 -29.26
N PHE A 375 -15.32 -12.12 -28.33
CA PHE A 375 -14.38 -12.39 -27.25
C PHE A 375 -14.96 -13.37 -26.22
N ALA A 376 -16.27 -13.28 -25.91
CA ALA A 376 -16.93 -14.23 -25.01
C ALA A 376 -16.95 -15.64 -25.60
N LYS A 377 -17.22 -15.79 -26.91
CA LYS A 377 -17.07 -17.08 -27.61
C LYS A 377 -15.64 -17.63 -27.50
N GLY A 378 -14.63 -16.77 -27.54
CA GLY A 378 -13.23 -17.16 -27.36
C GLY A 378 -12.98 -17.75 -25.97
N ILE A 379 -13.52 -17.14 -24.93
CA ILE A 379 -13.46 -17.68 -23.56
C ILE A 379 -14.18 -19.04 -23.47
N VAL A 380 -15.38 -19.17 -24.06
CA VAL A 380 -16.13 -20.43 -24.06
C VAL A 380 -15.36 -21.55 -24.78
N HIS A 381 -14.71 -21.23 -25.92
CA HIS A 381 -13.88 -22.18 -26.67
C HIS A 381 -12.70 -22.75 -25.85
N GLN A 382 -12.25 -22.02 -24.83
CA GLN A 382 -11.19 -22.46 -23.94
C GLN A 382 -11.66 -23.44 -22.86
N GLN A 383 -12.98 -23.69 -22.73
CA GLN A 383 -13.53 -24.58 -21.72
C GLN A 383 -13.36 -26.06 -22.08
N ASN A 384 -12.79 -26.82 -21.16
CA ASN A 384 -12.66 -28.26 -21.23
C ASN A 384 -13.98 -28.98 -20.88
N ASP A 385 -14.01 -30.30 -21.09
CA ASP A 385 -15.17 -31.15 -20.78
C ASP A 385 -15.52 -31.18 -19.28
N ASP A 386 -14.52 -31.12 -18.40
CA ASP A 386 -14.67 -31.07 -16.94
C ASP A 386 -15.09 -29.69 -16.41
N GLY A 387 -15.16 -28.68 -17.30
CA GLY A 387 -15.54 -27.31 -16.97
C GLY A 387 -14.36 -26.38 -16.68
N ALA A 388 -13.14 -26.89 -16.55
CA ALA A 388 -11.94 -26.07 -16.39
C ALA A 388 -11.67 -25.23 -17.66
N TYR A 389 -11.02 -24.09 -17.52
CA TYR A 389 -10.64 -23.23 -18.64
C TYR A 389 -9.15 -23.38 -18.93
N ARG A 390 -8.80 -23.52 -20.21
CA ARG A 390 -7.43 -23.32 -20.68
C ARG A 390 -7.12 -21.82 -20.61
N THR A 391 -6.04 -21.48 -19.91
CA THR A 391 -5.69 -20.08 -19.65
C THR A 391 -5.02 -19.38 -20.83
N TYR A 392 -4.53 -20.14 -21.83
CA TYR A 392 -3.89 -19.60 -23.04
C TYR A 392 -4.45 -20.24 -24.32
N PHE A 393 -4.72 -19.42 -25.33
CA PHE A 393 -5.11 -19.85 -26.66
C PHE A 393 -3.94 -20.56 -27.36
N GLY A 394 -4.22 -21.67 -28.05
CA GLY A 394 -3.21 -22.42 -28.81
C GLY A 394 -2.25 -23.28 -27.99
N TYR A 395 -2.32 -23.25 -26.65
CA TYR A 395 -1.49 -24.07 -25.75
C TYR A 395 -2.34 -25.01 -24.91
N SER A 396 -1.85 -26.24 -24.71
CA SER A 396 -2.63 -27.29 -24.05
C SER A 396 -2.70 -27.15 -22.52
N THR A 397 -1.68 -26.60 -21.86
CA THR A 397 -1.64 -26.56 -20.39
C THR A 397 -0.62 -25.54 -19.87
N VAL A 398 -1.09 -24.45 -19.27
CA VAL A 398 -0.29 -23.66 -18.33
C VAL A 398 -1.09 -23.49 -17.05
N TYR A 399 -0.76 -24.28 -16.04
CA TYR A 399 -1.44 -24.27 -14.74
C TYR A 399 -1.04 -23.08 -13.86
N SER A 400 -0.04 -22.26 -14.24
CA SER A 400 0.49 -21.20 -13.36
C SER A 400 -0.49 -20.05 -13.09
N THR A 401 -1.57 -19.94 -13.87
CA THR A 401 -2.57 -18.85 -13.76
C THR A 401 -3.97 -19.36 -13.42
N ILE A 402 -4.09 -20.64 -13.08
CA ILE A 402 -5.36 -21.30 -12.73
C ILE A 402 -6.06 -20.65 -11.52
N ASP A 403 -5.30 -19.98 -10.67
CA ASP A 403 -5.83 -19.36 -9.46
C ASP A 403 -6.72 -18.16 -9.76
N TYR A 404 -6.46 -17.36 -10.80
CA TYR A 404 -7.17 -16.09 -11.00
C TYR A 404 -7.75 -15.87 -12.39
N TYR A 405 -7.06 -16.25 -13.47
CA TYR A 405 -7.57 -16.06 -14.85
C TYR A 405 -8.94 -16.73 -15.08
N PRO A 406 -9.22 -17.93 -14.55
CA PRO A 406 -10.56 -18.51 -14.66
C PRO A 406 -11.65 -17.70 -13.96
N GLY A 407 -11.35 -17.13 -12.80
CA GLY A 407 -12.30 -16.27 -12.08
C GLY A 407 -12.63 -15.01 -12.87
N GLU A 408 -11.61 -14.36 -13.45
CA GLU A 408 -11.76 -13.19 -14.35
C GLU A 408 -12.60 -13.56 -15.57
N ALA A 409 -12.32 -14.70 -16.20
CA ALA A 409 -13.06 -15.20 -17.36
C ALA A 409 -14.53 -15.51 -17.03
N MET A 410 -14.80 -16.18 -15.91
CA MET A 410 -16.16 -16.45 -15.45
C MET A 410 -16.93 -15.14 -15.18
N LEU A 411 -16.29 -14.18 -14.53
CA LEU A 411 -16.87 -12.86 -14.29
C LEU A 411 -17.25 -12.18 -15.61
N ALA A 412 -16.33 -12.15 -16.58
CA ALA A 412 -16.56 -11.57 -17.90
C ALA A 412 -17.70 -12.26 -18.66
N LEU A 413 -17.79 -13.59 -18.63
CA LEU A 413 -18.90 -14.33 -19.26
C LEU A 413 -20.25 -13.98 -18.66
N ILE A 414 -20.36 -13.87 -17.33
CA ILE A 414 -21.62 -13.54 -16.67
C ILE A 414 -22.02 -12.09 -16.99
N ARG A 415 -21.05 -11.16 -17.05
CA ARG A 415 -21.30 -9.78 -17.50
C ARG A 415 -21.75 -9.73 -18.97
N ALA A 416 -21.08 -10.47 -19.86
CA ALA A 416 -21.50 -10.60 -21.25
C ALA A 416 -22.92 -11.18 -21.38
N TYR A 417 -23.28 -12.15 -20.54
CA TYR A 417 -24.64 -12.69 -20.46
C TYR A 417 -25.66 -11.61 -20.04
N GLN A 418 -25.35 -10.80 -19.02
CA GLN A 418 -26.23 -9.72 -18.56
C GLN A 418 -26.45 -8.66 -19.66
N GLU A 419 -25.44 -8.43 -20.51
CA GLU A 419 -25.51 -7.47 -21.61
C GLU A 419 -26.24 -8.00 -22.85
N LEU A 420 -25.93 -9.24 -23.27
CA LEU A 420 -26.37 -9.79 -24.56
C LEU A 420 -27.46 -10.86 -24.45
N GLY A 421 -27.73 -11.39 -23.25
CA GLY A 421 -28.73 -12.42 -23.00
C GLY A 421 -28.39 -13.82 -23.52
N ASN A 422 -27.15 -14.06 -23.99
CA ASN A 422 -26.75 -15.35 -24.52
C ASN A 422 -26.48 -16.37 -23.40
N GLN A 423 -27.35 -17.38 -23.31
CA GLN A 423 -27.33 -18.40 -22.25
C GLN A 423 -26.05 -19.24 -22.24
N ASP A 424 -25.37 -19.41 -23.38
CA ASP A 424 -24.14 -20.22 -23.45
C ASP A 424 -23.05 -19.68 -22.51
N TYR A 425 -23.00 -18.36 -22.30
CA TYR A 425 -22.02 -17.74 -21.41
C TYR A 425 -22.30 -18.06 -19.94
N LEU A 426 -23.57 -17.99 -19.52
CA LEU A 426 -23.98 -18.35 -18.16
C LEU A 426 -23.79 -19.86 -17.91
N GLU A 427 -24.16 -20.72 -18.86
CA GLU A 427 -23.98 -22.16 -18.76
C GLU A 427 -22.50 -22.57 -18.71
N SER A 428 -21.63 -21.89 -19.46
CA SER A 428 -20.18 -22.08 -19.37
C SER A 428 -19.68 -21.77 -17.95
N ALA A 429 -20.02 -20.61 -17.39
CA ALA A 429 -19.62 -20.26 -16.02
C ALA A 429 -20.17 -21.26 -14.97
N LYS A 430 -21.41 -21.74 -15.12
CA LYS A 430 -22.00 -22.77 -14.25
C LYS A 430 -21.25 -24.11 -14.33
N LYS A 431 -20.87 -24.55 -15.54
CA LYS A 431 -20.13 -25.80 -15.77
C LYS A 431 -18.79 -25.82 -15.02
N ALA A 432 -18.12 -24.67 -14.94
CA ALA A 432 -16.82 -24.52 -14.29
C ALA A 432 -16.85 -24.68 -12.76
N VAL A 433 -18.01 -24.47 -12.12
CA VAL A 433 -18.11 -24.34 -10.65
C VAL A 433 -17.58 -25.56 -9.90
N ASN A 434 -17.95 -26.78 -10.30
CA ASN A 434 -17.58 -27.98 -9.55
C ASN A 434 -16.06 -28.18 -9.55
N PHE A 435 -15.43 -28.04 -10.72
CA PHE A 435 -13.99 -28.17 -10.85
C PHE A 435 -13.25 -27.18 -9.94
N TYR A 436 -13.59 -25.88 -10.02
CA TYR A 436 -12.88 -24.85 -9.26
C TYR A 436 -13.19 -24.89 -7.76
N ARG A 437 -14.39 -25.34 -7.36
CA ARG A 437 -14.72 -25.59 -5.95
C ARG A 437 -13.80 -26.62 -5.33
N GLU A 438 -13.64 -27.75 -6.02
CA GLU A 438 -12.81 -28.85 -5.56
C GLU A 438 -11.34 -28.44 -5.59
N TYR A 439 -10.90 -27.84 -6.70
CA TYR A 439 -9.54 -27.31 -6.85
C TYR A 439 -9.12 -26.43 -5.67
N TRP A 440 -9.90 -25.39 -5.33
CA TRP A 440 -9.54 -24.49 -4.24
C TRP A 440 -9.57 -25.16 -2.88
N ARG A 441 -10.53 -26.06 -2.62
CA ARG A 441 -10.57 -26.80 -1.34
C ARG A 441 -9.34 -27.68 -1.13
N TYR A 442 -8.77 -28.23 -2.21
CA TYR A 442 -7.51 -28.98 -2.16
C TYR A 442 -6.27 -28.09 -2.18
N ASN A 443 -6.35 -26.89 -2.77
CA ASN A 443 -5.22 -25.98 -3.00
C ASN A 443 -5.51 -24.58 -2.46
N LYS A 444 -5.90 -24.47 -1.19
CA LYS A 444 -6.30 -23.18 -0.61
C LYS A 444 -5.19 -22.15 -0.76
N ASN A 445 -5.49 -21.10 -1.51
CA ASN A 445 -4.61 -19.97 -1.72
C ASN A 445 -5.44 -18.68 -1.75
N THR A 446 -4.77 -17.56 -1.50
CA THR A 446 -5.40 -16.24 -1.40
C THR A 446 -5.71 -15.66 -2.78
N ALA A 447 -4.87 -15.90 -3.79
CA ALA A 447 -5.01 -15.35 -5.14
C ALA A 447 -6.33 -15.77 -5.82
N PHE A 448 -6.86 -16.95 -5.48
CA PHE A 448 -8.12 -17.46 -6.00
C PHE A 448 -9.36 -16.72 -5.50
N VAL A 449 -9.34 -16.30 -4.24
CA VAL A 449 -10.55 -15.87 -3.53
C VAL A 449 -11.24 -14.66 -4.18
N PRO A 450 -10.55 -13.57 -4.56
CA PRO A 450 -11.20 -12.36 -5.06
C PRO A 450 -12.06 -12.57 -6.31
N TRP A 451 -11.45 -13.03 -7.39
CA TRP A 451 -12.11 -13.15 -8.69
C TRP A 451 -13.23 -14.18 -8.67
N HIS A 452 -12.99 -15.32 -8.01
CA HIS A 452 -14.05 -16.32 -7.83
C HIS A 452 -15.17 -15.82 -6.93
N THR A 453 -14.88 -14.97 -5.92
CA THR A 453 -15.94 -14.35 -5.12
C THR A 453 -16.85 -13.47 -5.97
N GLN A 454 -16.29 -12.60 -6.80
CA GLN A 454 -17.07 -11.72 -7.69
C GLN A 454 -17.93 -12.54 -8.65
N ALA A 455 -17.32 -13.50 -9.37
CA ALA A 455 -18.02 -14.36 -10.33
C ALA A 455 -19.15 -15.17 -9.68
N TRP A 456 -18.90 -15.78 -8.51
CA TRP A 456 -19.89 -16.63 -7.85
C TRP A 456 -21.00 -15.83 -7.18
N SER A 457 -20.72 -14.60 -6.78
CA SER A 457 -21.75 -13.67 -6.32
C SER A 457 -22.73 -13.32 -7.44
N LEU A 458 -22.25 -13.11 -8.67
CA LEU A 458 -23.13 -12.91 -9.82
C LEU A 458 -23.89 -14.19 -10.20
N LEU A 459 -23.26 -15.38 -10.15
CA LEU A 459 -23.98 -16.63 -10.37
C LEU A 459 -25.14 -16.82 -9.39
N TYR A 460 -24.96 -16.45 -8.12
CA TYR A 460 -26.06 -16.45 -7.15
C TYR A 460 -27.18 -15.48 -7.56
N GLN A 461 -26.84 -14.27 -7.99
CA GLN A 461 -27.84 -13.27 -8.41
C GLN A 461 -28.65 -13.75 -9.62
N GLU A 462 -28.00 -14.38 -10.61
CA GLU A 462 -28.66 -14.84 -11.84
C GLU A 462 -29.50 -16.11 -11.64
N THR A 463 -29.11 -16.98 -10.69
CA THR A 463 -29.73 -18.32 -10.56
C THR A 463 -30.54 -18.51 -9.28
N GLY A 464 -30.32 -17.68 -8.26
CA GLY A 464 -30.83 -17.90 -6.91
C GLY A 464 -30.25 -19.11 -6.18
N ASN A 465 -29.26 -19.81 -6.76
CA ASN A 465 -28.69 -21.01 -6.14
C ASN A 465 -27.77 -20.64 -4.97
N LYS A 466 -28.25 -20.89 -3.74
CA LYS A 466 -27.56 -20.54 -2.50
C LYS A 466 -26.20 -21.23 -2.32
N ASP A 467 -25.95 -22.35 -2.99
CA ASP A 467 -24.65 -23.03 -2.90
C ASP A 467 -23.50 -22.15 -3.40
N TYR A 468 -23.76 -21.24 -4.34
CA TYR A 468 -22.76 -20.28 -4.80
C TYR A 468 -22.42 -19.27 -3.69
N ALA A 469 -23.43 -18.69 -3.04
CA ALA A 469 -23.24 -17.76 -1.92
C ALA A 469 -22.55 -18.42 -0.73
N PHE A 470 -22.88 -19.68 -0.40
CA PHE A 470 -22.22 -20.40 0.69
C PHE A 470 -20.74 -20.63 0.44
N PHE A 471 -20.34 -20.90 -0.80
CA PHE A 471 -18.93 -21.02 -1.13
C PHE A 471 -18.20 -19.66 -1.12
N VAL A 472 -18.86 -18.59 -1.57
CA VAL A 472 -18.36 -17.21 -1.39
C VAL A 472 -18.06 -16.94 0.08
N PHE A 473 -18.97 -17.31 0.99
CA PHE A 473 -18.75 -17.15 2.42
C PHE A 473 -17.60 -18.03 2.94
N GLU A 474 -17.52 -19.29 2.51
CA GLU A 474 -16.42 -20.19 2.88
C GLU A 474 -15.04 -19.60 2.55
N MET A 475 -14.88 -19.07 1.33
CA MET A 475 -13.62 -18.48 0.87
C MET A 475 -13.24 -17.21 1.65
N ASN A 476 -14.19 -16.29 1.82
CA ASN A 476 -13.94 -15.01 2.48
C ASN A 476 -13.80 -15.15 4.00
N ASP A 477 -14.54 -16.07 4.63
CA ASP A 477 -14.35 -16.40 6.03
C ASP A 477 -12.95 -16.97 6.30
N TRP A 478 -12.45 -17.83 5.41
CA TRP A 478 -11.08 -18.35 5.48
C TRP A 478 -10.05 -17.24 5.27
N LEU A 479 -10.24 -16.39 4.25
CA LEU A 479 -9.32 -15.29 3.94
C LEU A 479 -9.17 -14.33 5.12
N ILE A 480 -10.28 -13.83 5.68
CA ILE A 480 -10.23 -12.93 6.84
C ILE A 480 -9.56 -13.60 8.03
N LYS A 481 -9.98 -14.83 8.36
CA LYS A 481 -9.52 -15.52 9.57
C LYS A 481 -8.02 -15.80 9.56
N HIS A 482 -7.47 -16.13 8.39
CA HIS A 482 -6.09 -16.61 8.29
C HIS A 482 -5.11 -15.57 7.74
N HIS A 483 -5.60 -14.55 7.04
CA HIS A 483 -4.73 -13.65 6.28
C HIS A 483 -4.94 -12.17 6.55
N GLN A 484 -5.95 -11.74 7.32
CA GLN A 484 -6.06 -10.34 7.74
C GLN A 484 -5.34 -10.08 9.06
N ILE A 485 -4.70 -8.92 9.17
CA ILE A 485 -4.22 -8.36 10.43
C ILE A 485 -5.36 -7.60 11.09
N LEU A 486 -5.79 -8.04 12.27
CA LEU A 486 -6.90 -7.44 13.03
C LEU A 486 -6.36 -6.85 14.33
N GLY A 487 -7.04 -7.06 15.46
CA GLY A 487 -6.66 -6.48 16.77
C GLY A 487 -5.32 -6.96 17.35
N ASP A 488 -4.54 -7.74 16.60
CA ASP A 488 -3.24 -8.31 16.95
C ASP A 488 -2.10 -7.78 16.06
N ALA A 489 -2.30 -6.62 15.42
CA ALA A 489 -1.25 -5.94 14.67
C ALA A 489 -0.04 -5.65 15.56
N GLU A 490 1.16 -6.01 15.08
CA GLU A 490 2.42 -5.68 15.75
C GLU A 490 2.71 -4.18 15.64
N PHE A 491 2.47 -3.61 14.45
CA PHE A 491 2.61 -2.19 14.20
C PHE A 491 1.27 -1.54 13.83
N PRO A 492 0.97 -0.31 14.29
CA PRO A 492 -0.34 0.32 14.14
C PRO A 492 -0.71 0.61 12.68
N ASP A 493 0.27 0.77 11.79
CA ASP A 493 0.08 0.97 10.36
C ASP A 493 -0.26 -0.32 9.59
N GLN A 494 0.03 -1.50 10.14
CA GLN A 494 -0.32 -2.81 9.54
C GLN A 494 -1.80 -3.19 9.72
N LEU A 495 -2.50 -2.58 10.67
CA LEU A 495 -3.89 -2.90 11.00
C LEU A 495 -4.79 -2.87 9.76
N GLY A 496 -5.46 -4.00 9.49
CA GLY A 496 -6.38 -4.21 8.39
C GLY A 496 -5.74 -4.79 7.12
N GLY A 497 -4.42 -4.83 7.04
CA GLY A 497 -3.68 -5.31 5.87
C GLY A 497 -3.75 -6.83 5.66
N PHE A 498 -3.55 -7.24 4.41
CA PHE A 498 -3.40 -8.61 3.97
C PHE A 498 -2.13 -8.76 3.09
N THR A 499 -1.42 -9.89 3.12
CA THR A 499 -1.60 -11.01 4.05
C THR A 499 -0.88 -10.74 5.37
N ARG A 500 -1.21 -11.44 6.46
CA ARG A 500 -0.56 -11.25 7.77
C ARG A 500 0.97 -11.21 7.74
N ASP A 501 1.58 -12.07 6.93
CA ASP A 501 3.04 -12.20 6.87
C ASP A 501 3.71 -11.11 6.01
N ASP A 502 2.94 -10.46 5.12
CA ASP A 502 3.44 -9.46 4.17
C ASP A 502 2.27 -8.56 3.73
N PRO A 503 1.81 -7.64 4.61
CA PRO A 503 0.68 -6.77 4.31
C PRO A 503 1.05 -5.74 3.25
N ARG A 504 0.32 -5.77 2.13
CA ARG A 504 0.66 -4.99 0.93
C ARG A 504 -0.56 -4.60 0.11
N ILE A 505 -0.32 -3.94 -1.02
CA ILE A 505 -1.35 -3.44 -1.92
C ILE A 505 -2.33 -4.51 -2.43
N ALA A 506 -1.94 -5.79 -2.42
CA ALA A 506 -2.84 -6.92 -2.69
C ALA A 506 -4.10 -6.95 -1.78
N THR A 507 -4.07 -6.24 -0.65
CA THR A 507 -5.26 -5.93 0.16
C THR A 507 -6.41 -5.39 -0.70
N ALA A 508 -6.15 -4.56 -1.70
CA ALA A 508 -7.17 -3.99 -2.60
C ALA A 508 -7.96 -5.09 -3.31
N THR A 509 -7.27 -6.06 -3.90
CA THR A 509 -7.89 -7.19 -4.60
C THR A 509 -8.75 -8.02 -3.64
N PHE A 510 -8.29 -8.27 -2.41
CA PHE A 510 -9.10 -8.97 -1.40
C PHE A 510 -10.37 -8.20 -1.03
N LEU A 511 -10.30 -6.87 -0.95
CA LEU A 511 -11.46 -6.03 -0.64
C LEU A 511 -12.47 -5.97 -1.79
N GLU A 512 -12.05 -6.08 -3.05
CA GLU A 512 -13.00 -6.20 -4.18
C GLU A 512 -13.92 -7.40 -4.01
N GLY A 513 -13.35 -8.60 -3.81
CA GLY A 513 -14.13 -9.80 -3.55
C GLY A 513 -14.94 -9.70 -2.26
N LEU A 514 -14.34 -9.18 -1.19
CA LEU A 514 -15.03 -9.08 0.10
C LEU A 514 -16.22 -8.12 0.05
N ASN A 515 -16.18 -7.05 -0.76
CA ASN A 515 -17.32 -6.17 -0.97
C ASN A 515 -18.51 -6.90 -1.61
N ASP A 516 -18.27 -7.81 -2.56
CA ASP A 516 -19.34 -8.63 -3.14
C ASP A 516 -19.86 -9.68 -2.16
N ALA A 517 -18.98 -10.30 -1.38
CA ALA A 517 -19.39 -11.18 -0.29
C ALA A 517 -20.26 -10.43 0.73
N TYR A 518 -19.88 -9.20 1.11
CA TYR A 518 -20.68 -8.32 1.98
C TYR A 518 -22.05 -8.02 1.39
N ARG A 519 -22.16 -7.68 0.09
CA ARG A 519 -23.46 -7.49 -0.57
C ARG A 519 -24.34 -8.74 -0.47
N LEU A 520 -23.78 -9.94 -0.62
CA LEU A 520 -24.54 -11.18 -0.45
C LEU A 520 -25.07 -11.37 0.96
N THR A 521 -24.32 -10.97 1.99
CA THR A 521 -24.80 -11.06 3.39
C THR A 521 -26.07 -10.24 3.59
N ILE A 522 -26.15 -9.05 3.00
CA ILE A 522 -27.33 -8.18 3.05
C ILE A 522 -28.51 -8.84 2.33
N LEU A 523 -28.27 -9.34 1.10
CA LEU A 523 -29.31 -10.00 0.29
C LEU A 523 -29.90 -11.24 0.98
N LEU A 524 -29.09 -11.98 1.73
CA LEU A 524 -29.49 -13.19 2.43
C LEU A 524 -29.90 -12.96 3.89
N GLY A 525 -29.74 -11.75 4.41
CA GLY A 525 -30.02 -11.40 5.81
C GLY A 525 -29.07 -12.01 6.84
N ASP A 526 -27.83 -12.34 6.45
CA ASP A 526 -26.80 -12.88 7.33
C ASP A 526 -26.12 -11.74 8.12
N ARG A 527 -26.74 -11.35 9.24
CA ARG A 527 -26.29 -10.22 10.08
C ARG A 527 -24.92 -10.42 10.74
N GLU A 528 -24.55 -11.67 11.01
CA GLU A 528 -23.26 -11.99 11.64
C GLU A 528 -22.13 -11.69 10.65
N ARG A 529 -22.22 -12.22 9.43
CA ARG A 529 -21.24 -11.96 8.38
C ARG A 529 -21.28 -10.53 7.88
N GLU A 530 -22.45 -9.91 7.81
CA GLU A 530 -22.58 -8.49 7.45
C GLU A 530 -21.70 -7.62 8.35
N THR A 531 -21.80 -7.80 9.68
CA THR A 531 -21.01 -7.05 10.65
C THR A 531 -19.51 -7.33 10.49
N LYS A 532 -19.14 -8.61 10.41
CA LYS A 532 -17.75 -9.07 10.27
C LYS A 532 -17.09 -8.53 8.99
N TYR A 533 -17.78 -8.64 7.86
CA TYR A 533 -17.24 -8.23 6.56
C TYR A 533 -17.15 -6.71 6.48
N LEU A 534 -18.13 -5.97 7.00
CA LEU A 534 -18.07 -4.51 7.06
C LEU A 534 -16.87 -4.03 7.89
N GLU A 535 -16.62 -4.61 9.06
CA GLU A 535 -15.47 -4.28 9.89
C GLU A 535 -14.15 -4.57 9.16
N SER A 536 -14.03 -5.77 8.57
CA SER A 536 -12.87 -6.16 7.75
C SER A 536 -12.63 -5.19 6.58
N ILE A 537 -13.68 -4.79 5.85
CA ILE A 537 -13.58 -3.84 4.74
C ILE A 537 -13.10 -2.47 5.23
N ARG A 538 -13.63 -1.98 6.35
CA ARG A 538 -13.22 -0.68 6.92
C ARG A 538 -11.75 -0.68 7.33
N LEU A 539 -11.29 -1.75 7.97
CA LEU A 539 -9.89 -1.91 8.37
C LEU A 539 -8.97 -2.04 7.15
N GLY A 540 -9.35 -2.86 6.17
CA GLY A 540 -8.57 -2.99 4.93
C GLY A 540 -8.50 -1.68 4.14
N ALA A 541 -9.61 -0.93 4.05
CA ALA A 541 -9.63 0.38 3.40
C ALA A 541 -8.69 1.36 4.12
N ARG A 542 -8.71 1.37 5.45
CA ARG A 542 -7.76 2.15 6.25
C ARG A 542 -6.31 1.80 5.91
N PHE A 543 -5.98 0.50 5.83
CA PHE A 543 -4.64 0.06 5.45
C PHE A 543 -4.24 0.55 4.05
N LEU A 544 -5.13 0.43 3.06
CA LEU A 544 -4.86 0.92 1.70
C LEU A 544 -4.61 2.42 1.66
N LEU A 545 -5.38 3.21 2.42
CA LEU A 545 -5.16 4.66 2.50
C LEU A 545 -3.80 5.03 3.10
N GLN A 546 -3.19 4.17 3.94
CA GLN A 546 -1.81 4.34 4.43
C GLN A 546 -0.75 4.08 3.35
N LEU A 547 -1.12 3.40 2.26
CA LEU A 547 -0.24 3.14 1.12
C LEU A 547 -0.33 4.22 0.04
N GLN A 548 -1.32 5.11 0.11
CA GLN A 548 -1.47 6.15 -0.90
C GLN A 548 -0.50 7.31 -0.66
N PHE A 549 0.05 7.85 -1.74
CA PHE A 549 0.80 9.10 -1.70
C PHE A 549 -0.12 10.31 -1.69
N THR A 550 0.16 11.23 -0.77
CA THR A 550 -0.64 12.38 -0.40
C THR A 550 0.29 13.57 -0.18
N PRO A 551 -0.20 14.82 -0.17
CA PRO A 551 0.65 15.97 0.09
C PRO A 551 1.47 15.87 1.39
N ASP A 552 0.97 15.12 2.38
CA ASP A 552 1.59 15.01 3.71
C ASP A 552 2.72 13.97 3.80
N ASN A 553 2.90 13.10 2.78
CA ASN A 553 3.87 11.99 2.84
C ASN A 553 4.79 11.88 1.61
N ILE A 554 4.89 12.94 0.81
CA ILE A 554 5.72 12.99 -0.42
C ILE A 554 6.94 13.92 -0.30
N PHE A 555 7.18 14.48 0.89
CA PHE A 555 8.22 15.50 1.12
C PHE A 555 9.65 15.05 0.76
N TYR A 556 9.89 13.74 0.68
CA TYR A 556 11.17 13.11 0.33
C TYR A 556 11.25 12.65 -1.13
N LEU A 557 10.29 13.02 -1.98
CA LEU A 557 10.20 12.59 -3.38
C LEU A 557 10.32 13.77 -4.34
N GLU A 558 11.22 13.65 -5.33
CA GLU A 558 11.52 14.74 -6.26
C GLU A 558 10.36 15.06 -7.23
N ASN A 559 9.72 14.02 -7.78
CA ASN A 559 8.73 14.18 -8.85
C ASN A 559 7.31 13.95 -8.35
N VAL A 560 6.81 14.92 -7.59
CA VAL A 560 5.51 14.87 -6.93
C VAL A 560 4.36 14.56 -7.90
N SER A 561 4.38 15.10 -9.13
CA SER A 561 3.28 14.91 -10.09
C SER A 561 3.13 13.47 -10.58
N ARG A 562 4.22 12.67 -10.60
CA ARG A 562 4.16 11.26 -10.97
C ARG A 562 3.75 10.34 -9.82
N VAL A 563 3.78 10.85 -8.60
CA VAL A 563 3.57 10.04 -7.39
C VAL A 563 2.22 10.32 -6.73
N LEU A 564 1.79 11.59 -6.68
CA LEU A 564 0.60 12.01 -5.94
C LEU A 564 -0.64 11.20 -6.36
N GLY A 565 -1.34 10.65 -5.37
CA GLY A 565 -2.51 9.80 -5.57
C GLY A 565 -2.19 8.32 -5.85
N GLY A 566 -0.93 8.01 -6.19
CA GLY A 566 -0.45 6.66 -6.42
C GLY A 566 -0.45 5.79 -5.16
N PHE A 567 -0.72 4.50 -5.28
CA PHE A 567 -0.52 3.54 -4.18
C PHE A 567 0.82 2.81 -4.31
N ARG A 568 1.60 2.80 -3.22
CA ARG A 568 2.85 2.05 -3.14
C ARG A 568 2.62 0.57 -2.85
N LEU A 569 3.60 -0.27 -3.19
CA LEU A 569 3.54 -1.72 -2.99
C LEU A 569 3.26 -2.12 -1.54
N SER A 570 4.02 -1.58 -0.58
CA SER A 570 3.91 -1.92 0.84
C SER A 570 4.29 -0.73 1.72
N LEU A 571 4.20 -0.91 3.05
CA LEU A 571 4.60 0.11 4.02
C LEU A 571 6.07 0.55 3.88
N THR A 572 6.92 -0.32 3.32
CA THR A 572 8.38 -0.11 3.20
C THR A 572 8.84 0.03 1.75
N GLN A 573 8.04 -0.39 0.77
CA GLN A 573 8.39 -0.32 -0.64
C GLN A 573 7.54 0.72 -1.37
N ASN A 574 8.21 1.77 -1.85
CA ASN A 574 7.59 2.97 -2.42
C ASN A 574 7.27 2.86 -3.94
N VAL A 575 7.56 1.70 -4.56
CA VAL A 575 7.33 1.45 -5.99
C VAL A 575 5.85 1.58 -6.34
N LEU A 576 5.58 2.25 -7.47
CA LEU A 576 4.24 2.41 -8.03
C LEU A 576 4.07 1.51 -9.26
N ARG A 577 2.88 0.95 -9.41
CA ARG A 577 2.44 0.24 -10.61
C ARG A 577 1.02 0.61 -10.96
N ILE A 578 0.67 0.44 -12.24
CA ILE A 578 -0.69 0.71 -12.70
C ILE A 578 -1.72 -0.17 -11.98
N ASP A 579 -1.40 -1.42 -11.70
CA ASP A 579 -2.31 -2.36 -11.03
C ASP A 579 -2.35 -2.23 -9.51
N TYR A 580 -1.63 -1.25 -8.97
CA TYR A 580 -1.76 -0.85 -7.56
C TYR A 580 -2.84 0.22 -7.37
N ASN A 581 -3.18 0.96 -8.44
CA ASN A 581 -4.16 2.04 -8.47
C ASN A 581 -5.47 1.59 -9.08
#